data_AF-A0A969PVB8-F1
#
_entry.id   AF-A0A969PVB8-F1
#
_cell.length_a   1.000
_cell.length_b   1.000
_cell.length_c   1.000
_cell.angle_alpha   90.00
_cell.angle_beta   90.00
_cell.angle_gamma   90.00
#
_symmetry.space_group_name_H-M   'P 1'
#
loop_
_entity.id
_entity.type
_entity.pdbx_description
1 polymer ?
#
loop_
_entity_poly.entity_id
_entity_poly.type
_entity_poly.pdbx_seq_one_letter_code
_entity_poly.pdbx_strand_id
1 'polypeptide(L)'
;MVDKDLNVYLVDFGLAKATRGETSSSSTTVAGTLGFMAPELMQGKSCPASDLYALGITMICWLFDINSALINDYINPDFSINFKQLPRSGVPKIILNAIKKLTEPNLNRRVGSAGDALKLLSPGQDFNKFFLFEQPEQSFPKILALSIVLSITAIVIGVGQLSHSPVLTVF
;
A
#
# COMPACT_ATOMS: atom_id res chain seq x y z
N MET A 1 9.97 8.46 -5.35
CA MET A 1 11.42 8.69 -5.51
C MET A 1 11.85 8.10 -6.84
N VAL A 2 12.84 8.68 -7.51
CA VAL A 2 13.38 8.18 -8.78
C VAL A 2 14.88 7.99 -8.63
N ASP A 3 15.42 6.87 -9.07
CA ASP A 3 16.87 6.62 -9.06
C ASP A 3 17.57 7.14 -10.33
N LYS A 4 18.86 6.83 -10.48
CA LYS A 4 19.65 7.24 -11.65
C LYS A 4 19.26 6.52 -12.94
N ASP A 5 18.62 5.35 -12.81
CA ASP A 5 18.18 4.50 -13.91
C ASP A 5 16.71 4.75 -14.27
N LEU A 6 16.11 5.81 -13.73
CA LEU A 6 14.71 6.21 -13.92
C LEU A 6 13.68 5.22 -13.38
N ASN A 7 14.06 4.34 -12.45
CA ASN A 7 13.12 3.49 -11.75
C ASN A 7 12.34 4.31 -10.72
N VAL A 8 11.03 4.11 -10.66
CA VAL A 8 10.12 4.83 -9.77
C VAL A 8 9.79 3.98 -8.54
N TYR A 9 10.01 4.56 -7.36
CA TYR A 9 9.77 3.92 -6.06
C TYR A 9 8.75 4.70 -5.23
N LEU A 10 7.76 3.99 -4.69
CA LEU A 10 6.88 4.52 -3.64
C LEU A 10 7.61 4.40 -2.29
N VAL A 11 7.76 5.51 -1.58
CA VAL A 11 8.60 5.59 -0.36
C VAL A 11 7.87 6.11 0.87
N ASP A 12 6.70 6.73 0.70
CA ASP A 12 5.93 7.30 1.79
C ASP A 12 4.77 6.37 2.17
N PHE A 13 4.91 5.73 3.34
CA PHE A 13 3.91 4.84 3.92
C PHE A 13 3.36 5.40 5.24
N GLY A 14 3.55 6.69 5.53
CA GLY A 14 3.14 7.31 6.81
C GLY A 14 1.63 7.20 7.11
N LEU A 15 0.81 7.00 6.07
CA LEU A 15 -0.64 6.79 6.16
C LEU A 15 -1.08 5.37 5.76
N ALA A 16 -0.14 4.47 5.48
CA ALA A 16 -0.46 3.12 5.04
C ALA A 16 -1.14 2.32 6.16
N LYS A 17 -2.18 1.56 5.82
CA LYS A 17 -2.91 0.69 6.75
C LYS A 17 -2.70 -0.76 6.36
N ALA A 18 -2.27 -1.59 7.31
CA ALA A 18 -2.24 -3.04 7.14
C ALA A 18 -3.66 -3.60 7.33
N THR A 19 -4.30 -4.03 6.24
CA THR A 19 -5.61 -4.70 6.28
C THR A 19 -5.43 -6.20 6.48
N ARG A 20 -5.48 -6.65 7.73
CA ARG A 20 -5.34 -8.07 8.07
C ARG A 20 -6.72 -8.73 8.21
N GLY A 21 -7.36 -9.06 7.08
CA GLY A 21 -8.52 -9.97 6.99
C GLY A 21 -9.83 -9.56 7.70
N GLU A 22 -9.80 -8.61 8.63
CA GLU A 22 -10.95 -8.11 9.33
C GLU A 22 -11.36 -6.79 8.69
N THR A 23 -12.63 -6.70 8.30
CA THR A 23 -13.30 -5.46 7.92
C THR A 23 -13.35 -4.54 9.15
N SER A 24 -12.21 -3.97 9.52
CA SER A 24 -12.14 -2.94 10.54
C SER A 24 -12.72 -1.67 9.92
N SER A 25 -14.00 -1.44 10.22
CA SER A 25 -14.73 -0.17 10.09
C SER A 25 -14.13 0.90 11.03
N SER A 26 -12.82 1.08 10.99
CA SER A 26 -12.14 2.16 11.67
C SER A 26 -12.27 3.40 10.81
N SER A 27 -13.14 4.31 11.25
CA SER A 27 -13.29 5.68 10.74
C SER A 27 -11.91 6.24 10.41
N THR A 28 -11.65 6.43 9.12
CA THR A 28 -10.44 7.10 8.67
C THR A 28 -10.69 8.58 8.87
N THR A 29 -9.92 9.24 9.73
CA THR A 29 -9.86 10.71 9.74
C THR A 29 -9.68 11.16 8.31
N VAL A 30 -10.58 12.00 7.81
CA VAL A 30 -10.54 12.55 6.45
C VAL A 30 -9.23 13.33 6.31
N ALA A 31 -8.18 12.62 5.92
CA ALA A 31 -6.83 13.12 5.71
C ALA A 31 -6.48 12.77 4.28
N GLY A 32 -6.22 13.80 3.48
CA GLY A 32 -5.87 13.67 2.07
C GLY A 32 -5.79 15.04 1.43
N THR A 33 -4.92 15.18 0.44
CA THR A 33 -4.85 16.40 -0.37
C THR A 33 -6.12 16.50 -1.21
N LEU A 34 -6.85 17.62 -1.06
CA LEU A 34 -8.06 17.88 -1.84
C LEU A 34 -7.77 17.69 -3.35
N GLY A 35 -8.56 16.86 -4.00
CA GLY A 35 -8.41 16.49 -5.41
C GLY A 35 -7.76 15.12 -5.67
N PHE A 36 -7.04 14.57 -4.69
CA PHE A 36 -6.48 13.20 -4.78
C PHE A 36 -7.34 12.15 -4.09
N MET A 37 -8.26 12.60 -3.23
CA MET A 37 -9.11 11.74 -2.43
C MET A 37 -10.19 11.06 -3.28
N ALA A 38 -10.24 9.73 -3.22
CA ALA A 38 -11.31 8.97 -3.83
C ALA A 38 -12.66 9.26 -3.15
N PRO A 39 -13.78 9.32 -3.90
CA PRO A 39 -15.10 9.71 -3.38
C PRO A 39 -15.58 8.84 -2.20
N GLU A 40 -15.28 7.55 -2.21
CA GLU A 40 -15.67 6.63 -1.14
C GLU A 40 -14.98 6.90 0.21
N LEU A 41 -13.84 7.60 0.22
CA LEU A 41 -13.14 7.99 1.44
C LEU A 41 -13.93 9.02 2.26
N MET A 42 -14.81 9.80 1.61
CA MET A 42 -15.74 10.70 2.32
C MET A 42 -16.72 9.93 3.21
N GLN A 43 -16.99 8.67 2.90
CA GLN A 43 -17.80 7.76 3.71
C GLN A 43 -16.95 6.96 4.71
N GLY A 44 -15.66 7.29 4.85
CA GLY A 44 -14.70 6.56 5.68
C GLY A 44 -14.30 5.19 5.14
N LYS A 45 -14.62 4.87 3.88
CA LYS A 45 -14.34 3.58 3.25
C LYS A 45 -13.05 3.64 2.44
N SER A 46 -11.97 3.12 3.01
CA SER A 46 -10.70 2.93 2.30
C SER A 46 -10.64 1.51 1.74
N CYS A 47 -10.22 1.38 0.48
CA CYS A 47 -10.03 0.09 -0.19
C CYS A 47 -8.90 0.22 -1.23
N PRO A 48 -8.37 -0.89 -1.77
CA PRO A 48 -7.32 -0.83 -2.80
C PRO A 48 -7.69 0.03 -4.02
N ALA A 49 -8.97 0.07 -4.39
CA ALA A 49 -9.46 0.91 -5.48
C ALA A 49 -9.40 2.42 -5.17
N SER A 50 -9.33 2.81 -3.90
CA SER A 50 -9.13 4.20 -3.46
C SER A 50 -7.70 4.66 -3.76
N ASP A 51 -6.71 3.80 -3.50
CA ASP A 51 -5.30 4.08 -3.82
C ASP A 51 -5.10 4.19 -5.34
N LEU A 52 -5.80 3.36 -6.11
CA LEU A 52 -5.78 3.40 -7.58
C LEU A 52 -6.37 4.72 -8.14
N TYR A 53 -7.38 5.29 -7.49
CA TYR A 53 -7.90 6.60 -7.88
C TYR A 53 -6.83 7.68 -7.68
N ALA A 54 -6.22 7.73 -6.49
CA ALA A 54 -5.16 8.70 -6.18
C ALA A 54 -3.95 8.55 -7.12
N LEU A 55 -3.59 7.31 -7.48
CA LEU A 55 -2.58 7.03 -8.50
C LEU A 55 -2.97 7.61 -9.86
N GLY A 56 -4.22 7.42 -10.31
CA GLY A 56 -4.73 7.99 -11.55
C GLY A 56 -4.65 9.52 -11.56
N ILE A 57 -5.00 10.19 -10.46
CA ILE A 57 -4.86 11.65 -10.31
C ILE A 57 -3.38 12.07 -10.38
N THR A 58 -2.49 11.32 -9.74
CA THR A 58 -1.04 11.57 -9.79
C THR A 58 -0.51 11.47 -11.22
N MET A 59 -0.94 10.45 -11.97
CA MET A 59 -0.58 10.30 -13.39
C MET A 59 -1.11 11.46 -14.23
N ILE A 60 -2.30 11.99 -13.94
CA ILE A 60 -2.83 13.17 -14.63
C ILE A 60 -1.93 14.38 -14.37
N CYS A 61 -1.59 14.65 -13.11
CA CYS A 61 -0.71 15.76 -12.76
C CYS A 61 0.62 15.67 -13.51
N TRP A 62 1.20 14.46 -13.55
CA TRP A 62 2.48 14.24 -14.21
C TRP A 62 2.43 14.33 -15.74
N LEU A 63 1.50 13.63 -16.39
CA LEU A 63 1.47 13.50 -17.85
C LEU A 63 0.94 14.74 -18.59
N PHE A 64 0.22 15.59 -17.87
CA PHE A 64 -0.36 16.82 -18.40
C PHE A 64 0.29 18.08 -17.84
N ASP A 65 1.37 17.93 -17.06
CA ASP A 65 2.09 19.04 -16.43
C ASP A 65 1.18 19.97 -15.62
N ILE A 66 0.25 19.36 -14.86
CA ILE A 66 -0.70 20.09 -14.02
C ILE A 66 -0.12 20.21 -12.62
N ASN A 67 -0.06 21.44 -12.11
CA ASN A 67 0.29 21.68 -10.72
C ASN A 67 -0.75 20.99 -9.81
N SER A 68 -0.27 20.12 -8.92
CA SER A 68 -1.12 19.35 -8.00
C SER A 68 -2.07 20.20 -7.15
N ALA A 69 -1.73 21.46 -6.85
CA ALA A 69 -2.61 22.37 -6.12
C ALA A 69 -3.84 22.81 -6.93
N LEU A 70 -3.75 22.75 -8.26
CA LEU A 70 -4.79 23.17 -9.21
C LEU A 70 -5.61 22.00 -9.75
N ILE A 71 -5.34 20.76 -9.32
CA ILE A 71 -6.01 19.59 -9.87
C ILE A 71 -7.53 19.61 -9.67
N ASN A 72 -7.99 20.28 -8.60
CA ASN A 72 -9.41 20.45 -8.31
C ASN A 72 -10.17 21.20 -9.42
N ASP A 73 -9.49 22.08 -10.18
CA ASP A 73 -10.11 22.82 -11.29
C ASP A 73 -10.46 21.92 -12.48
N TYR A 74 -9.93 20.69 -12.51
CA TYR A 74 -10.17 19.68 -13.52
C TYR A 74 -11.09 18.55 -13.05
N ILE A 75 -11.57 18.60 -11.80
CA ILE A 75 -12.45 17.61 -11.19
C ILE A 75 -13.85 18.20 -11.09
N ASN A 76 -14.83 17.50 -11.65
CA ASN A 76 -16.23 17.87 -11.53
C ASN A 76 -16.75 17.56 -10.10
N PRO A 77 -17.86 18.18 -9.66
CA PRO A 77 -18.47 17.90 -8.35
C PRO A 77 -18.85 16.43 -8.12
N ASP A 78 -19.03 15.63 -9.17
CA ASP A 78 -19.29 14.19 -9.12
C ASP A 78 -18.01 13.34 -9.07
N PHE A 79 -16.86 13.96 -8.81
CA PHE A 79 -15.51 13.36 -8.78
C PHE A 79 -14.99 12.88 -10.13
N SER A 80 -15.73 13.09 -11.22
CA SER A 80 -15.27 12.74 -12.56
C SER A 80 -14.27 13.77 -13.10
N ILE A 81 -13.28 13.31 -13.85
CA ILE A 81 -12.28 14.20 -14.46
C ILE A 81 -12.83 14.83 -15.73
N ASN A 82 -12.67 16.14 -15.86
CA ASN A 82 -12.97 16.86 -17.09
C ASN A 82 -11.83 16.71 -18.11
N PHE A 83 -11.76 15.53 -18.74
CA PHE A 83 -10.74 15.22 -19.76
C PHE A 83 -10.72 16.17 -20.96
N LYS A 84 -11.78 16.95 -21.19
CA LYS A 84 -11.83 17.95 -22.28
C LYS A 84 -11.03 19.21 -21.96
N GLN A 85 -10.88 19.53 -20.67
CA GLN A 85 -10.16 20.71 -20.19
C GLN A 85 -8.69 20.43 -19.92
N LEU A 86 -8.29 19.17 -19.88
CA LEU A 86 -6.88 18.80 -19.75
C LEU A 86 -6.06 19.41 -20.88
N PRO A 87 -4.84 19.91 -20.59
CA PRO A 87 -3.90 20.34 -21.62
C PRO A 87 -3.72 19.29 -22.71
N ARG A 88 -3.49 19.71 -23.95
CA ARG A 88 -3.15 18.76 -25.02
C ARG A 88 -1.83 18.11 -24.67
N SER A 89 -1.82 16.78 -24.66
CA SER A 89 -0.61 15.99 -24.44
C SER A 89 -0.52 14.88 -25.47
N GLY A 90 0.70 14.46 -25.79
CA GLY A 90 1.01 13.34 -26.68
C GLY A 90 0.75 11.97 -26.06
N VAL A 91 -0.04 11.89 -24.98
CA VAL A 91 -0.30 10.65 -24.24
C VAL A 91 -0.95 9.61 -25.17
N PRO A 92 -0.39 8.41 -25.27
CA PRO A 92 -1.00 7.32 -26.00
C PRO A 92 -2.41 7.01 -25.49
N LYS A 93 -3.35 6.72 -26.41
CA LYS A 93 -4.75 6.41 -26.06
C LYS A 93 -4.90 5.30 -25.01
N ILE A 94 -3.96 4.35 -25.01
CA ILE A 94 -3.93 3.24 -24.07
C ILE A 94 -3.77 3.71 -22.61
N ILE A 95 -2.82 4.63 -22.39
CA ILE A 95 -2.58 5.24 -21.08
C ILE A 95 -3.77 6.11 -20.68
N LEU A 96 -4.33 6.87 -21.63
CA LEU A 96 -5.52 7.69 -21.35
C LEU A 96 -6.73 6.82 -20.93
N ASN A 97 -6.94 5.68 -21.58
CA ASN A 97 -8.01 4.74 -21.22
C ASN A 97 -7.77 4.10 -19.85
N ALA A 98 -6.51 3.77 -19.52
CA ALA A 98 -6.15 3.26 -18.21
C ALA A 98 -6.41 4.31 -17.12
N ILE A 99 -5.99 5.56 -17.32
CA ILE A 99 -6.24 6.68 -16.39
C ILE A 99 -7.75 6.85 -16.16
N LYS A 100 -8.57 6.86 -17.22
CA LYS A 100 -10.04 6.92 -17.10
C LYS A 100 -10.61 5.81 -16.22
N LYS A 101 -10.03 4.60 -16.32
CA LYS A 101 -10.45 3.45 -15.52
C LYS A 101 -9.97 3.50 -14.07
N LEU A 102 -8.80 4.09 -13.82
CA LEU A 102 -8.28 4.36 -12.48
C LEU A 102 -9.09 5.45 -11.76
N THR A 103 -9.46 6.52 -12.47
CA THR A 103 -10.17 7.70 -11.92
C THR A 103 -11.69 7.64 -12.05
N GLU A 104 -12.28 6.46 -12.27
CA GLU A 104 -13.73 6.30 -12.39
C GLU A 104 -14.38 6.49 -11.00
N PRO A 105 -15.29 7.46 -10.79
CA PRO A 105 -15.86 7.72 -9.47
C PRO A 105 -16.63 6.52 -8.89
N ASN A 106 -17.31 5.77 -9.74
CA ASN A 106 -18.09 4.61 -9.31
C ASN A 106 -17.20 3.37 -9.12
N LEU A 107 -17.09 2.90 -7.87
CA LEU A 107 -16.30 1.71 -7.50
C LEU A 107 -16.61 0.47 -8.35
N ASN A 108 -17.87 0.23 -8.71
CA ASN A 108 -18.26 -0.94 -9.51
C ASN A 108 -17.75 -0.87 -10.96
N ARG A 109 -17.33 0.31 -11.41
CA ARG A 109 -16.81 0.57 -12.77
C ARG A 109 -15.31 0.84 -12.76
N ARG A 110 -14.73 1.16 -11.59
CA ARG A 110 -13.30 1.37 -11.37
C ARG A 110 -12.56 0.03 -11.31
N VAL A 111 -11.28 0.06 -11.66
CA VAL A 111 -10.38 -1.07 -11.46
C VAL A 111 -10.24 -1.35 -9.96
N GLY A 112 -10.41 -2.62 -9.57
CA GLY A 112 -10.40 -3.03 -8.16
C GLY A 112 -9.03 -3.46 -7.62
N SER A 113 -8.07 -3.78 -8.49
CA SER A 113 -6.78 -4.34 -8.08
C SER A 113 -5.60 -3.75 -8.86
N ALA A 114 -4.43 -3.69 -8.21
CA ALA A 114 -3.19 -3.25 -8.86
C ALA A 114 -2.82 -4.15 -10.05
N GLY A 115 -3.10 -5.45 -9.97
CA GLY A 115 -2.86 -6.39 -11.07
C GLY A 115 -3.70 -6.07 -12.30
N ASP A 116 -4.98 -5.74 -12.13
CA ASP A 116 -5.84 -5.37 -13.25
C ASP A 116 -5.49 -3.98 -13.81
N ALA A 117 -5.05 -3.06 -12.96
CA ALA A 117 -4.54 -1.75 -13.38
C ALA A 117 -3.30 -1.91 -14.26
N LEU A 118 -2.39 -2.79 -13.87
CA LEU A 118 -1.16 -3.08 -14.61
C LEU A 118 -1.45 -3.66 -16.00
N LYS A 119 -2.42 -4.57 -16.11
CA LYS A 119 -2.88 -5.11 -17.40
C LYS A 119 -3.41 -4.03 -18.34
N LEU A 120 -4.07 -3.00 -17.80
CA LEU A 120 -4.57 -1.87 -18.60
C LEU A 120 -3.45 -0.94 -19.07
N LEU A 121 -2.46 -0.70 -18.22
CA LEU A 121 -1.33 0.18 -18.51
C LEU A 121 -0.35 -0.43 -19.50
N SER A 122 -0.27 -1.75 -19.58
CA SER A 122 0.70 -2.46 -20.42
C SER A 122 0.16 -3.83 -20.85
N PRO A 123 -0.85 -3.85 -21.72
CA PRO A 123 -1.45 -5.09 -22.18
C PRO A 123 -0.43 -5.95 -22.94
N GLY A 124 -0.41 -7.25 -22.62
CA GLY A 124 0.48 -8.23 -23.25
C GLY A 124 1.88 -8.34 -22.64
N GLN A 125 2.20 -7.56 -21.60
CA GLN A 125 3.43 -7.72 -20.84
C GLN A 125 3.23 -8.73 -19.71
N ASP A 126 4.13 -9.72 -19.61
CA ASP A 126 4.16 -10.65 -18.49
C ASP A 126 4.88 -10.00 -17.30
N PHE A 127 4.09 -9.54 -16.34
CA PHE A 127 4.59 -8.84 -15.17
C PHE A 127 5.10 -9.76 -14.07
N ASN A 128 4.92 -11.08 -14.19
CA ASN A 128 5.45 -12.02 -13.19
C ASN A 128 6.97 -11.85 -13.02
N LYS A 129 7.67 -11.42 -14.07
CA LYS A 129 9.12 -11.13 -14.01
C LYS A 129 9.48 -9.94 -13.10
N PHE A 130 8.59 -8.96 -12.95
CA PHE A 130 8.81 -7.78 -12.08
C PHE A 130 8.42 -8.03 -10.63
N PHE A 131 7.51 -8.99 -10.38
CA PHE A 131 7.15 -9.45 -9.04
C PHE A 131 8.13 -10.49 -8.47
N LEU A 132 9.18 -10.88 -9.21
CA LEU A 132 10.35 -11.61 -8.70
C LEU A 132 11.30 -10.68 -7.90
N PHE A 133 10.77 -9.68 -7.20
CA PHE A 133 11.47 -9.22 -6.01
C PHE A 133 11.48 -10.44 -5.07
N GLU A 134 12.67 -11.03 -4.92
CA GLU A 134 12.92 -11.97 -3.83
C GLU A 134 12.28 -11.35 -2.59
N GLN A 135 11.32 -12.07 -2.00
CA GLN A 135 10.95 -11.82 -0.62
C GLN A 135 12.30 -11.76 0.12
N PRO A 136 12.68 -10.64 0.77
CA PRO A 136 13.85 -10.69 1.62
C PRO A 136 13.55 -11.81 2.58
N GLU A 137 14.30 -12.91 2.45
CA GLU A 137 14.16 -14.05 3.32
C GLU A 137 14.41 -13.48 4.71
N GLN A 138 13.34 -13.19 5.46
CA GLN A 138 13.44 -12.96 6.90
C GLN A 138 13.71 -14.32 7.54
N SER A 139 14.79 -14.96 7.11
CA SER A 139 15.46 -15.99 7.85
C SER A 139 16.11 -15.26 9.02
N PHE A 140 15.35 -15.10 10.10
CA PHE A 140 15.99 -15.08 11.41
C PHE A 140 16.97 -16.25 11.40
N PRO A 141 18.28 -16.03 11.61
CA PRO A 141 19.22 -17.14 11.60
C PRO A 141 18.71 -18.14 12.63
N LYS A 142 18.45 -19.40 12.21
CA LYS A 142 17.92 -20.49 13.06
C LYS A 142 18.71 -20.61 14.38
N ILE A 143 19.95 -20.13 14.38
CA ILE A 143 20.86 -20.01 15.51
C ILE A 143 20.31 -19.09 16.62
N LEU A 144 19.68 -17.95 16.29
CA LEU A 144 19.12 -17.02 17.29
C LEU A 144 17.91 -17.62 18.00
N ALA A 145 17.02 -18.29 17.25
CA ALA A 145 15.87 -18.99 17.80
C ALA A 145 16.29 -20.15 18.72
N LEU A 146 17.35 -20.89 18.35
CA LEU A 146 17.91 -21.96 19.18
C LEU A 146 18.58 -21.40 20.45
N SER A 147 19.29 -20.26 20.36
CA SER A 147 19.92 -19.61 21.51
C SER A 147 18.90 -19.13 22.54
N ILE A 148 17.75 -18.62 22.10
CA ILE A 148 16.68 -18.16 23.01
C ILE A 148 16.03 -19.36 23.72
N VAL A 149 15.77 -20.45 23.01
CA VAL A 149 15.17 -21.68 23.59
C VAL A 149 16.12 -22.36 24.60
N LEU A 150 17.43 -22.39 24.31
CA LEU A 150 18.43 -22.94 25.25
C LEU A 150 18.57 -22.07 26.51
N SER A 151 18.48 -20.75 26.38
CA SER A 151 18.56 -19.85 27.55
C SER A 151 17.34 -19.98 28.46
N ILE A 152 16.14 -20.12 27.88
CA ILE A 152 14.89 -20.30 28.66
C ILE A 152 14.88 -21.66 29.38
N THR A 153 15.32 -22.74 28.74
CA THR A 153 15.35 -24.06 29.38
C THR A 153 16.37 -24.15 30.53
N ALA A 154 17.54 -23.50 30.39
CA ALA A 154 18.53 -23.43 31.46
C ALA A 154 18.01 -22.70 32.71
N ILE A 155 17.23 -21.62 32.53
CA ILE A 155 16.62 -20.88 33.64
C ILE A 155 15.56 -21.74 34.36
N VAL A 156 14.73 -22.48 33.62
CA VAL A 156 13.69 -23.35 34.22
C VAL A 156 14.31 -24.49 35.04
N ILE A 157 15.41 -25.09 34.56
CA ILE A 157 16.12 -26.14 35.30
C ILE A 157 16.84 -25.57 36.53
N GLY A 158 17.45 -24.38 36.41
CA GLY A 158 18.16 -23.71 37.51
C GLY A 158 17.24 -23.31 38.67
N VAL A 159 16.01 -22.87 38.39
CA VAL A 159 15.01 -22.56 39.43
C VAL A 159 14.42 -23.82 40.05
N GLY A 160 14.31 -24.93 39.30
CA GLY A 160 13.76 -26.20 39.78
C GLY A 160 14.65 -26.99 40.75
N GLN A 161 15.95 -26.67 40.85
CA GLN A 161 16.90 -27.37 41.75
C GLN A 161 17.12 -26.66 43.10
N LEU A 162 16.52 -25.49 43.34
CA LEU A 162 16.61 -24.79 44.64
C LEU A 162 15.48 -25.16 45.62
N SER A 163 14.57 -26.07 45.25
CA SER A 163 13.40 -26.43 46.05
C SER A 163 13.44 -27.85 46.65
N HIS A 164 14.61 -28.46 46.83
CA HIS A 164 14.73 -29.66 47.67
C HIS A 164 16.08 -29.69 48.40
N SER A 165 16.10 -29.17 49.62
CA SER A 165 17.05 -29.60 50.65
C SER A 165 16.26 -30.02 51.89
N PRO A 166 16.55 -31.20 52.47
CA PRO A 166 15.85 -31.73 53.63
C PRO A 166 16.25 -30.99 54.91
N VAL A 167 15.27 -30.84 55.80
CA VAL A 167 15.36 -30.24 57.13
C VAL A 167 16.41 -30.98 57.98
N LEU A 168 17.37 -30.24 58.55
CA LEU A 168 18.15 -30.67 59.70
C LEU A 168 18.02 -29.59 60.80
N THR A 169 17.08 -29.76 61.71
CA THR A 169 17.01 -28.98 62.95
C THR A 169 17.39 -29.89 64.10
N VAL A 170 18.61 -29.67 64.61
CA VAL A 170 19.02 -30.06 65.96
C VAL A 170 18.39 -29.05 66.91
N PHE A 171 17.48 -29.51 67.77
CA PHE A 171 17.42 -29.31 69.24
C PHE A 171 16.23 -30.13 69.76
#